data_AF-A0A9E0PK84-F1
#
_entry.id   AF-A0A9E0PK84-F1
#
_cell.length_a   1.000
_cell.length_b   1.000
_cell.length_c   1.000
_cell.angle_alpha   90.00
_cell.angle_beta   90.00
_cell.angle_gamma   90.00
#
_symmetry.space_group_name_H-M   'P 1'
#
loop_
_entity.id
_entity.type
_entity.pdbx_description
1 polymer ?
#
loop_
_entity_poly.entity_id
_entity_poly.type
_entity_poly.pdbx_seq_one_letter_code
_entity_poly.pdbx_strand_id
1 'polypeptide(L)'
;MNVETSIPLLDEIMGEWKTLIGKDYAGYRNHVFRVVNFCLALKECTPEEIEKIIIAGAFHDIGLWTGKTLDYLTPSLPPARDYLERRGLQAWTTEIELMITEHHKLRPYTKLAYPLVELFRRGDLVDFSLGAVTNGLPKEFIRQVKDAFPNEGFHAMLAKMGSKWMLKNPLNPAPMIKW
;
A
#
# COMPACT_ATOMS: atom_id res chain seq x y z
N MET A 1 21.19 -3.62 3.40
CA MET A 1 19.78 -3.75 2.96
C MET A 1 19.83 -3.95 1.46
N ASN A 2 19.25 -5.03 0.96
CA ASN A 2 19.18 -5.29 -0.48
C ASN A 2 17.78 -4.94 -0.97
N VAL A 3 17.69 -4.37 -2.17
CA VAL A 3 16.40 -4.13 -2.82
C VAL A 3 15.90 -5.45 -3.36
N GLU A 4 14.71 -5.86 -2.94
CA GLU A 4 14.00 -6.99 -3.52
C GLU A 4 13.39 -6.55 -4.86
N THR A 5 14.00 -7.02 -5.95
CA THR A 5 13.63 -6.68 -7.32
C THR A 5 12.61 -7.64 -7.94
N SER A 6 12.37 -8.80 -7.31
CA SER A 6 11.51 -9.86 -7.82
C SER A 6 10.59 -10.39 -6.73
N ILE A 7 9.31 -10.06 -6.81
CA ILE A 7 8.28 -10.54 -5.88
C ILE A 7 7.21 -11.27 -6.69
N PRO A 8 7.39 -12.57 -7.01
CA PRO A 8 6.47 -13.30 -7.90
C PRO A 8 5.01 -13.27 -7.45
N LEU A 9 4.78 -13.37 -6.12
CA LEU A 9 3.44 -13.28 -5.56
C LEU A 9 2.78 -11.92 -5.83
N LEU A 10 3.54 -10.82 -5.72
CA LEU A 10 3.02 -9.49 -6.01
C LEU A 10 2.65 -9.36 -7.48
N ASP A 11 3.51 -9.87 -8.37
CA ASP A 11 3.26 -9.86 -9.81
C ASP A 11 2.06 -10.71 -10.22
N GLU A 12 1.88 -11.88 -9.58
CA GLU A 12 0.71 -12.74 -9.75
C GLU A 12 -0.57 -11.98 -9.37
N ILE A 13 -0.65 -11.47 -8.13
CA ILE A 13 -1.85 -10.77 -7.64
C ILE A 13 -2.13 -9.55 -8.51
N MET A 14 -1.14 -8.67 -8.70
CA MET A 14 -1.30 -7.44 -9.48
C MET A 14 -1.66 -7.72 -10.94
N GLY A 15 -1.18 -8.83 -11.50
CA GLY A 15 -1.50 -9.28 -12.85
C GLY A 15 -3.00 -9.41 -13.11
N GLU A 16 -3.78 -9.90 -12.13
CA GLU A 16 -5.24 -10.03 -12.22
C GLU A 16 -5.93 -8.65 -12.38
N TRP A 17 -5.34 -7.59 -11.82
CA TRP A 17 -5.92 -6.24 -11.79
C TRP A 17 -5.43 -5.32 -12.90
N LYS A 18 -4.49 -5.78 -13.74
CA LYS A 18 -3.83 -4.96 -14.77
C LYS A 18 -4.81 -4.28 -15.71
N THR A 19 -5.83 -5.00 -16.18
CA THR A 19 -6.85 -4.46 -17.09
C THR A 19 -7.71 -3.38 -16.41
N LEU A 20 -8.08 -3.57 -15.14
CA LEU A 20 -8.90 -2.62 -14.40
C LEU A 20 -8.14 -1.32 -14.12
N ILE A 21 -6.88 -1.44 -13.66
CA ILE A 21 -6.02 -0.30 -13.32
C ILE A 21 -5.58 0.45 -14.60
N GLY A 22 -5.37 -0.28 -15.69
CA GLY A 22 -5.08 0.27 -17.01
C GLY A 22 -3.76 1.06 -17.02
N LYS A 23 -3.83 2.32 -17.46
CA LYS A 23 -2.64 3.17 -17.63
C LYS A 23 -1.87 3.45 -16.33
N ASP A 24 -2.55 3.37 -15.18
CA ASP A 24 -1.93 3.67 -13.88
C ASP A 24 -1.22 2.42 -13.30
N TYR A 25 -1.25 1.29 -14.00
CA TYR A 25 -0.78 -0.02 -13.52
C TYR A 25 0.69 -0.02 -13.15
N ALA A 26 1.55 0.53 -14.02
CA ALA A 26 2.99 0.60 -13.75
C ALA A 26 3.28 1.43 -12.48
N GLY A 27 2.59 2.57 -12.33
CA GLY A 27 2.70 3.42 -11.15
C GLY A 27 2.27 2.73 -9.87
N TYR A 28 1.09 2.09 -9.87
CA TYR A 28 0.59 1.40 -8.69
C TYR A 28 1.44 0.18 -8.33
N ARG A 29 1.77 -0.67 -9.31
CA ARG A 29 2.67 -1.81 -9.11
C ARG A 29 3.99 -1.37 -8.49
N ASN A 30 4.65 -0.36 -9.07
CA ASN A 30 5.93 0.12 -8.57
C ASN A 30 5.80 0.72 -7.17
N HIS A 31 4.71 1.43 -6.87
CA HIS A 31 4.41 1.88 -5.50
C HIS A 31 4.35 0.70 -4.53
N VAL A 32 3.61 -0.37 -4.83
CA VAL A 32 3.54 -1.55 -3.96
C VAL A 32 4.93 -2.18 -3.77
N PHE A 33 5.74 -2.31 -4.83
CA PHE A 33 7.13 -2.79 -4.71
C PHE A 33 7.97 -1.94 -3.76
N ARG A 34 7.83 -0.60 -3.80
CA ARG A 34 8.54 0.31 -2.88
C ARG A 34 8.05 0.11 -1.44
N VAL A 35 6.73 0.06 -1.21
CA VAL A 35 6.15 -0.16 0.12
C VAL A 35 6.62 -1.49 0.73
N VAL A 36 6.59 -2.59 -0.04
CA VAL A 36 7.08 -3.90 0.42
C VAL A 36 8.56 -3.79 0.81
N ASN A 37 9.41 -3.25 -0.05
CA ASN A 37 10.84 -3.06 0.24
C ASN A 37 11.10 -2.23 1.51
N PHE A 38 10.32 -1.16 1.72
CA PHE A 38 10.43 -0.35 2.93
C PHE A 38 10.00 -1.11 4.19
N CYS A 39 8.93 -1.90 4.12
CA CYS A 39 8.54 -2.76 5.24
C CYS A 39 9.63 -3.77 5.60
N LEU A 40 10.20 -4.47 4.61
CA LEU A 40 11.25 -5.46 4.82
C LEU A 40 12.57 -4.86 5.33
N ALA A 41 12.83 -3.60 5.03
CA ALA A 41 14.00 -2.89 5.54
C ALA A 41 13.80 -2.31 6.94
N LEU A 42 12.55 -2.06 7.36
CA LEU A 42 12.21 -1.52 8.67
C LEU A 42 12.22 -2.59 9.77
N LYS A 43 11.99 -3.86 9.42
CA LYS A 43 11.93 -4.99 10.36
C LYS A 43 12.29 -6.28 9.62
N GLU A 44 13.04 -7.16 10.27
CA GLU A 44 13.16 -8.55 9.82
C GLU A 44 11.81 -9.26 9.94
N CYS A 45 11.30 -9.76 8.82
CA CYS A 45 9.99 -10.40 8.73
C CYS A 45 10.11 -11.90 8.53
N THR A 46 9.21 -12.67 9.15
CA THR A 46 9.05 -14.09 8.83
C THR A 46 8.43 -14.28 7.44
N PRO A 47 8.53 -15.47 6.81
CA PRO A 47 7.88 -15.72 5.52
C PRO A 47 6.37 -15.41 5.51
N GLU A 48 5.66 -15.73 6.59
CA GLU A 48 4.23 -15.40 6.73
C GLU A 48 4.00 -13.87 6.76
N GLU A 49 4.83 -13.14 7.51
CA GLU A 49 4.71 -11.68 7.59
C GLU A 49 4.98 -11.02 6.23
N ILE A 50 5.97 -11.52 5.49
CA ILE A 50 6.27 -11.07 4.12
C ILE A 50 5.07 -11.29 3.21
N GLU A 51 4.45 -12.47 3.27
CA GLU A 51 3.26 -12.80 2.46
C GLU A 51 2.10 -11.86 2.77
N LYS A 52 1.80 -11.61 4.06
CA LYS A 52 0.77 -10.65 4.48
C LYS A 52 1.05 -9.22 3.99
N ILE A 53 2.31 -8.77 4.06
CA ILE A 53 2.73 -7.45 3.55
C ILE A 53 2.51 -7.34 2.04
N ILE A 54 2.84 -8.39 1.28
CA ILE A 54 2.63 -8.41 -0.17
C ILE A 54 1.13 -8.36 -0.51
N ILE A 55 0.32 -9.17 0.17
CA ILE A 55 -1.14 -9.21 -0.05
C ILE A 55 -1.76 -7.86 0.31
N ALA A 56 -1.49 -7.32 1.51
CA ALA A 56 -1.97 -6.00 1.90
C ALA A 56 -1.50 -4.92 0.90
N GLY A 57 -0.24 -4.98 0.49
CA GLY A 57 0.35 -4.13 -0.54
C GLY A 57 -0.46 -4.13 -1.83
N ALA A 58 -0.77 -5.31 -2.37
CA ALA A 58 -1.48 -5.44 -3.64
C ALA A 58 -2.92 -4.88 -3.61
N PHE A 59 -3.53 -4.82 -2.42
CA PHE A 59 -4.94 -4.43 -2.27
C PHE A 59 -5.17 -3.07 -1.59
N HIS A 60 -4.22 -2.49 -0.84
CA HIS A 60 -4.52 -1.35 0.03
C HIS A 60 -5.12 -0.11 -0.67
N ASP A 61 -4.76 0.09 -1.94
CA ASP A 61 -5.17 1.22 -2.77
C ASP A 61 -6.06 0.78 -3.95
N ILE A 62 -6.38 -0.51 -4.10
CA ILE A 62 -7.14 -1.03 -5.25
C ILE A 62 -8.52 -0.38 -5.38
N GLY A 63 -9.07 0.07 -4.25
CA GLY A 63 -10.31 0.82 -4.14
C GLY A 63 -10.37 2.09 -5.00
N LEU A 64 -9.22 2.69 -5.31
CA LEU A 64 -9.13 3.84 -6.21
C LEU A 64 -9.75 3.53 -7.58
N TRP A 65 -9.58 2.29 -8.05
CA TRP A 65 -10.09 1.83 -9.35
C TRP A 65 -11.39 1.04 -9.24
N THR A 66 -11.54 0.15 -8.25
CA THR A 66 -12.78 -0.64 -8.07
C THR A 66 -13.95 0.25 -7.66
N GLY A 67 -13.70 1.21 -6.74
CA GLY A 67 -14.70 2.16 -6.25
C GLY A 67 -14.74 3.49 -7.02
N LYS A 68 -13.73 3.77 -7.87
CA LYS A 68 -13.59 5.04 -8.61
C LYS A 68 -13.73 6.27 -7.71
N THR A 69 -13.17 6.19 -6.51
CA THR A 69 -13.36 7.16 -5.42
C THR A 69 -12.03 7.44 -4.71
N LEU A 70 -11.93 8.58 -4.03
CA LEU A 70 -10.82 8.85 -3.09
C LEU A 70 -11.11 8.31 -1.68
N ASP A 71 -12.37 7.97 -1.39
CA ASP A 71 -12.78 7.26 -0.16
C ASP A 71 -12.65 5.75 -0.37
N TYR A 72 -11.42 5.30 -0.65
CA TYR A 72 -11.15 4.01 -1.27
C TYR A 72 -10.82 2.89 -0.28
N LEU A 73 -10.63 3.19 1.01
CA LEU A 73 -10.24 2.18 2.01
C LEU A 73 -11.27 1.05 2.11
N THR A 74 -12.56 1.39 2.24
CA THR A 74 -13.63 0.37 2.28
C THR A 74 -13.79 -0.37 0.94
N PRO A 75 -13.79 0.29 -0.23
CA PRO A 75 -13.75 -0.38 -1.54
C PRO A 75 -12.56 -1.33 -1.77
N SER A 76 -11.48 -1.20 -1.00
CA SER A 76 -10.30 -2.07 -1.09
C SER A 76 -10.46 -3.40 -0.35
N LEU A 77 -11.40 -3.51 0.59
CA LEU A 77 -11.56 -4.70 1.44
C LEU A 77 -12.17 -5.90 0.71
N PRO A 78 -13.25 -5.77 -0.09
CA PRO A 78 -13.84 -6.94 -0.75
C PRO A 78 -12.87 -7.70 -1.66
N PRO A 79 -12.05 -7.04 -2.51
CA PRO A 79 -10.99 -7.71 -3.28
C PRO A 79 -9.99 -8.50 -2.41
N ALA A 80 -9.53 -7.91 -1.30
CA ALA A 80 -8.59 -8.56 -0.40
C ALA A 80 -9.22 -9.79 0.29
N ARG A 81 -10.47 -9.66 0.76
CA ARG A 81 -11.22 -10.77 1.38
C ARG A 81 -11.42 -11.93 0.42
N ASP A 82 -11.87 -11.64 -0.80
CA ASP A 82 -12.06 -12.67 -1.83
C ASP A 82 -10.76 -13.41 -2.12
N TYR A 83 -9.65 -12.68 -2.27
CA TYR A 83 -8.34 -13.29 -2.47
C TYR A 83 -7.94 -14.21 -1.31
N LEU A 84 -8.11 -13.76 -0.07
CA LEU A 84 -7.81 -14.56 1.13
C LEU A 84 -8.69 -15.80 1.22
N GLU A 85 -9.98 -15.69 0.90
CA GLU A 85 -10.91 -16.82 0.89
C GLU A 85 -10.53 -17.85 -0.17
N ARG A 86 -10.27 -17.42 -1.40
CA ARG A 86 -9.82 -18.30 -2.51
C ARG A 86 -8.53 -19.05 -2.18
N ARG A 87 -7.67 -18.49 -1.33
CA ARG A 87 -6.38 -19.06 -0.93
C ARG A 87 -6.41 -19.82 0.40
N GLY A 88 -7.54 -19.88 1.09
CA GLY A 88 -7.64 -20.53 2.40
C GLY A 88 -6.92 -19.78 3.53
N LEU A 89 -6.76 -18.46 3.39
CA LEU A 89 -6.00 -17.58 4.27
C LEU A 89 -6.89 -16.69 5.16
N GLN A 90 -8.13 -17.12 5.42
CA GLN A 90 -9.13 -16.32 6.15
C GLN A 90 -8.67 -15.91 7.56
N ALA A 91 -7.77 -16.68 8.19
CA ALA A 91 -7.20 -16.34 9.49
C ALA A 91 -6.43 -15.00 9.48
N TRP A 92 -5.98 -14.52 8.32
CA TRP A 92 -5.21 -13.27 8.18
C TRP A 92 -6.08 -12.04 7.92
N THR A 93 -7.39 -12.24 7.67
CA THR A 93 -8.34 -11.21 7.24
C THR A 93 -8.28 -9.97 8.12
N THR A 94 -8.38 -10.12 9.44
CA THR A 94 -8.42 -8.97 10.35
C THR A 94 -7.14 -8.13 10.27
N GLU A 95 -5.96 -8.75 10.24
CA GLU A 95 -4.70 -8.01 10.20
C GLU A 95 -4.51 -7.29 8.86
N ILE A 96 -4.83 -7.96 7.75
CA ILE A 96 -4.72 -7.37 6.40
C ILE A 96 -5.72 -6.22 6.22
N GLU A 97 -6.96 -6.38 6.67
CA GLU A 97 -7.93 -5.28 6.65
C GLU A 97 -7.47 -4.08 7.47
N LEU A 98 -6.83 -4.31 8.62
CA LEU A 98 -6.27 -3.24 9.42
C LEU A 98 -5.07 -2.57 8.73
N MET A 99 -4.21 -3.32 8.06
CA MET A 99 -3.14 -2.74 7.23
C MET A 99 -3.74 -1.85 6.13
N ILE A 100 -4.79 -2.31 5.45
CA ILE A 100 -5.49 -1.54 4.42
C ILE A 100 -6.23 -0.34 5.02
N THR A 101 -6.89 -0.45 6.16
CA THR A 101 -7.73 0.65 6.67
C THR A 101 -6.97 1.69 7.48
N GLU A 102 -5.80 1.34 8.03
CA GLU A 102 -5.05 2.21 8.95
C GLU A 102 -3.69 2.68 8.38
N HIS A 103 -3.34 2.37 7.11
CA HIS A 103 -2.04 2.80 6.53
C HIS A 103 -1.88 4.33 6.43
N HIS A 104 -2.98 5.07 6.33
CA HIS A 104 -2.99 6.55 6.38
C HIS A 104 -3.23 7.13 7.78
N LYS A 105 -3.14 6.30 8.83
CA LYS A 105 -3.31 6.78 10.20
C LYS A 105 -2.22 7.78 10.57
N LEU A 106 -2.63 8.94 11.09
CA LEU A 106 -1.71 10.01 11.49
C LEU A 106 -0.89 9.65 12.73
N ARG A 107 -1.48 8.85 13.62
CA ARG A 107 -0.84 8.38 14.85
C ARG A 107 -0.35 6.95 14.68
N PRO A 108 0.68 6.54 15.45
CA PRO A 108 1.11 5.15 15.47
C PRO A 108 -0.04 4.20 15.82
N TYR A 109 -0.06 3.06 15.15
CA TYR A 109 -0.93 1.95 15.52
C TYR A 109 -0.29 1.14 16.65
N THR A 110 -0.93 1.06 17.81
CA THR A 110 -0.32 0.55 19.04
C THR A 110 -0.83 -0.83 19.50
N LYS A 111 -1.79 -1.42 18.79
CA LYS A 111 -2.33 -2.73 19.20
C LYS A 111 -1.32 -3.84 18.89
N LEU A 112 -0.78 -4.45 19.94
CA LEU A 112 0.25 -5.50 19.85
C LEU A 112 -0.21 -6.77 19.12
N ALA A 113 -1.52 -7.02 19.05
CA ALA A 113 -2.07 -8.19 18.37
C ALA A 113 -1.84 -8.17 16.84
N TYR A 114 -1.60 -6.99 16.25
CA TYR A 114 -1.47 -6.81 14.80
C TYR A 114 -0.25 -5.93 14.47
N PRO A 115 0.98 -6.41 14.74
CA PRO A 115 2.19 -5.61 14.63
C PRO A 115 2.51 -5.19 13.19
N LEU A 116 2.00 -5.90 12.18
CA LEU A 116 2.24 -5.53 10.77
C LEU A 116 1.51 -4.26 10.35
N VAL A 117 0.47 -3.86 11.07
CA VAL A 117 -0.30 -2.64 10.75
C VAL A 117 0.57 -1.39 10.87
N GLU A 118 1.32 -1.25 11.96
CA GLU A 118 2.24 -0.12 12.12
C GLU A 118 3.43 -0.19 11.16
N LEU A 119 3.93 -1.40 10.89
CA LEU A 119 5.02 -1.60 9.94
C LEU A 119 4.59 -1.15 8.54
N PHE A 120 3.42 -1.57 8.09
CA PHE A 120 2.86 -1.25 6.79
C PHE A 120 2.55 0.24 6.68
N ARG A 121 1.92 0.85 7.70
CA ARG A 121 1.70 2.30 7.80
C ARG A 121 3.00 3.09 7.64
N ARG A 122 4.08 2.63 8.29
CA ARG A 122 5.40 3.27 8.19
C ARG A 122 6.03 3.08 6.81
N GLY A 123 5.95 1.89 6.23
CA GLY A 123 6.45 1.60 4.89
C GLY A 123 5.74 2.42 3.82
N ASP A 124 4.41 2.48 3.87
CA ASP A 124 3.59 3.30 2.99
C ASP A 124 3.93 4.79 3.12
N LEU A 125 4.01 5.31 4.36
CA LEU A 125 4.35 6.70 4.59
C LEU A 125 5.73 7.10 4.03
N VAL A 126 6.71 6.17 4.01
CA VAL A 126 8.00 6.43 3.36
C VAL A 126 7.79 6.69 1.86
N ASP A 127 6.99 5.86 1.18
CA ASP A 127 6.73 6.04 -0.24
C ASP A 127 5.85 7.25 -0.54
N PHE A 128 4.73 7.37 0.15
CA PHE A 128 3.73 8.42 -0.02
C PHE A 128 4.33 9.82 0.20
N SER A 129 5.28 9.95 1.12
CA SER A 129 6.02 11.19 1.37
C SER A 129 7.18 11.43 0.38
N LEU A 130 7.31 10.60 -0.65
CA LEU A 130 8.43 10.58 -1.60
C LEU A 130 9.81 10.42 -0.95
N GLY A 131 9.86 9.86 0.27
CA GLY A 131 11.06 9.72 1.09
C GLY A 131 11.37 10.89 2.03
N ALA A 132 10.47 11.88 2.16
CA ALA A 132 10.64 12.96 3.13
C ALA A 132 10.54 12.45 4.58
N VAL A 133 9.65 11.49 4.83
CA VAL A 133 9.62 10.71 6.07
C VAL A 133 10.38 9.42 5.80
N THR A 134 11.42 9.14 6.58
CA THR A 134 12.25 7.93 6.36
C THR A 134 11.94 6.79 7.33
N ASN A 135 11.27 7.08 8.45
CA ASN A 135 11.02 6.12 9.51
C ASN A 135 12.29 5.37 10.00
N GLY A 136 13.46 6.01 9.89
CA GLY A 136 14.75 5.42 10.28
C GLY A 136 15.50 4.71 9.15
N LEU A 137 14.92 4.59 7.95
CA LEU A 137 15.62 4.03 6.80
C LEU A 137 16.73 4.98 6.29
N PRO A 138 17.88 4.44 5.84
CA PRO A 138 18.90 5.23 5.17
C PRO A 138 18.35 5.87 3.89
N LYS A 139 18.59 7.18 3.69
CA LYS A 139 18.16 7.89 2.47
C LYS A 139 18.70 7.24 1.18
N GLU A 140 19.90 6.68 1.26
CA GLU A 140 20.52 5.97 0.15
C GLU A 140 19.73 4.71 -0.23
N PHE A 141 19.24 3.95 0.74
CA PHE A 141 18.39 2.79 0.48
C PHE A 141 17.05 3.21 -0.13
N ILE A 142 16.44 4.29 0.38
CA ILE A 142 15.20 4.84 -0.21
C ILE A 142 15.42 5.23 -1.68
N ARG A 143 16.56 5.87 -1.99
CA ARG A 143 16.94 6.21 -3.35
C ARG A 143 17.09 4.97 -4.23
N GLN A 144 17.82 3.95 -3.79
CA GLN A 144 17.99 2.69 -4.52
C GLN A 144 16.65 2.00 -4.83
N VAL A 145 15.73 1.96 -3.86
CA VAL A 145 14.39 1.40 -4.06
C VAL A 145 13.59 2.21 -5.08
N LYS A 146 13.65 3.55 -5.03
CA LYS A 146 12.97 4.42 -6.00
C LYS A 146 13.57 4.36 -7.40
N ASP A 147 14.88 4.15 -7.50
CA ASP A 147 15.59 3.99 -8.78
C ASP A 147 15.22 2.64 -9.42
N ALA A 148 15.12 1.57 -8.62
CA ALA A 148 14.67 0.25 -9.08
C ALA A 148 13.18 0.23 -9.48
N PHE A 149 12.36 1.04 -8.82
CA PHE A 149 10.91 1.10 -9.05
C PHE A 149 10.46 2.56 -9.25
N PRO A 150 10.63 3.12 -10.47
CA PRO A 150 10.26 4.50 -10.76
C PRO A 150 8.78 4.81 -10.45
N ASN A 151 8.48 6.07 -10.15
CA ASN A 151 7.14 6.49 -9.73
C ASN A 151 6.05 6.21 -10.79
N GLU A 152 6.42 6.24 -12.08
CA GLU A 152 5.52 6.01 -13.22
C GLU A 152 4.19 6.77 -13.12
N GLY A 153 4.24 8.01 -12.62
CA GLY A 153 3.09 8.91 -12.53
C GLY A 153 2.12 8.64 -11.37
N PHE A 154 2.40 7.69 -10.48
CA PHE A 154 1.48 7.31 -9.39
C PHE A 154 1.09 8.51 -8.51
N HIS A 155 2.06 9.28 -8.01
CA HIS A 155 1.76 10.41 -7.11
C HIS A 155 1.08 11.57 -7.84
N ALA A 156 1.41 11.78 -9.13
CA ALA A 156 0.73 12.77 -9.95
C ALA A 156 -0.75 12.41 -10.19
N MET A 157 -1.03 11.11 -10.37
CA MET A 157 -2.38 10.57 -10.47
C MET A 157 -3.16 10.80 -9.15
N LEU A 158 -2.55 10.48 -8.00
CA LEU A 158 -3.15 10.73 -6.68
C LEU A 158 -3.46 12.22 -6.47
N ALA A 159 -2.51 13.11 -6.77
CA ALA A 159 -2.71 14.56 -6.64
C ALA A 159 -3.86 15.08 -7.51
N LYS A 160 -4.00 14.55 -8.74
CA LYS A 160 -5.10 14.89 -9.65
C LYS A 160 -6.44 14.39 -9.14
N MET A 161 -6.51 13.16 -8.60
CA MET A 161 -7.73 12.62 -7.99
C MET A 161 -8.10 13.42 -6.73
N GLY A 162 -7.14 13.69 -5.86
CA GLY A 162 -7.27 14.51 -4.65
C GLY A 162 -7.84 15.90 -4.95
N SER A 163 -7.25 16.60 -5.93
CA SER A 163 -7.71 17.93 -6.33
C SER A 163 -9.17 17.93 -6.81
N LYS A 164 -9.53 16.95 -7.65
CA LYS A 164 -10.93 16.78 -8.12
C LYS A 164 -11.89 16.45 -7.00
N TRP A 165 -11.47 15.61 -6.05
CA TRP A 165 -12.28 15.22 -4.90
C TRP A 165 -12.55 16.41 -3.99
N MET A 166 -11.51 17.15 -3.62
CA MET A 166 -11.60 18.33 -2.75
C MET A 166 -12.54 19.39 -3.30
N LEU A 167 -12.54 19.62 -4.62
CA LEU A 167 -13.48 20.54 -5.28
C LEU A 167 -14.95 20.11 -5.12
N LYS A 168 -15.22 18.79 -5.06
CA LYS A 168 -16.57 18.23 -4.90
C LYS A 168 -16.96 18.02 -3.43
N ASN A 169 -15.99 17.83 -2.54
CA ASN A 169 -16.19 17.44 -1.14
C ASN A 169 -15.37 18.35 -0.20
N PRO A 170 -15.65 19.67 -0.15
CA PRO A 170 -14.83 20.61 0.62
C PRO A 170 -14.84 20.36 2.13
N LEU A 171 -15.89 19.73 2.67
CA LEU A 171 -16.01 19.37 4.08
C LEU A 171 -15.35 18.04 4.45
N ASN A 172 -14.93 17.25 3.45
CA ASN A 172 -14.23 15.98 3.64
C ASN A 172 -13.17 15.79 2.54
N PRO A 173 -12.10 16.60 2.50
CA PRO A 173 -11.18 16.67 1.38
C PRO A 173 -10.20 15.48 1.30
N ALA A 174 -10.03 14.72 2.39
CA ALA A 174 -9.07 13.62 2.48
C ALA A 174 -9.71 12.43 3.24
N PRO A 175 -10.70 11.74 2.63
CA PRO A 175 -11.55 10.75 3.31
C PRO A 175 -10.78 9.49 3.75
N MET A 176 -9.64 9.20 3.12
CA MET A 176 -8.75 8.09 3.45
C MET A 176 -7.88 8.35 4.69
N ILE A 177 -7.75 9.60 5.17
CA ILE A 177 -6.91 9.89 6.34
C ILE A 177 -7.63 9.45 7.62
N LYS A 178 -6.91 8.75 8.49
CA LYS A 178 -7.41 8.26 9.78
C LYS A 178 -6.69 8.96 10.94
N TRP A 179 -7.41 9.18 12.04
CA TRP A 179 -6.89 9.78 13.28
C TRP A 179 -6.42 8.72 14.28
#